data_AF-A0A9C7PNV2-F1
#
_entry.id   AF-A0A9C7PNV2-F1
#
_cell.length_a   1.000
_cell.length_b   1.000
_cell.length_c   1.000
_cell.angle_alpha   90.00
_cell.angle_beta   90.00
_cell.angle_gamma   90.00
#
_symmetry.space_group_name_H-M   'P 1'
#
loop_
_entity.id
_entity.type
_entity.pdbx_description
1 polymer ?
#
loop_
_entity_poly.entity_id
_entity_poly.type
_entity_poly.pdbx_seq_one_letter_code
_entity_poly.pdbx_strand_id
1 'polypeptide(L)'
;MYVDITQLDPQQIYITLTQTVIPRPIAWVLSENANGSLNLAPYSFFNAVSSEPPLVMISTGPLKPEGAQRIPVKILSNAGIFWFTSPVWLSWKT
;
A
#
# COMPACT_ATOMS: atom_id res chain seq x y z
N MET A 1 -15.23 -21.57 10.76
CA MET A 1 -14.06 -22.00 9.97
C MET A 1 -12.83 -21.56 10.73
N TYR A 2 -11.95 -22.48 11.12
CA TYR A 2 -10.66 -22.15 11.74
C TYR A 2 -9.58 -22.31 10.67
N VAL A 3 -8.73 -21.30 10.52
CA VAL A 3 -7.60 -21.31 9.57
C VAL A 3 -6.32 -21.28 10.39
N ASP A 4 -5.55 -22.35 10.33
CA ASP A 4 -4.23 -22.41 10.96
C ASP A 4 -3.18 -21.83 10.00
N ILE A 5 -2.70 -20.62 10.31
CA ILE A 5 -1.72 -19.91 9.49
C ILE A 5 -0.35 -20.61 9.43
N THR A 6 -0.06 -21.50 10.38
CA THR A 6 1.23 -22.22 10.42
C THR A 6 1.34 -23.32 9.38
N GLN A 7 0.20 -23.76 8.82
CA GLN A 7 0.09 -24.80 7.79
C GLN A 7 0.03 -24.22 6.36
N LEU A 8 0.04 -22.89 6.22
CA LEU A 8 -0.08 -22.22 4.93
C LEU A 8 1.28 -21.78 4.40
N ASP A 9 1.44 -21.83 3.08
CA ASP A 9 2.60 -21.21 2.44
C ASP A 9 2.49 -19.66 2.45
N PRO A 10 3.60 -18.91 2.25
CA PRO A 10 3.58 -17.45 2.29
C PRO A 10 2.60 -16.79 1.31
N GLN A 11 2.37 -17.41 0.14
CA GLN A 11 1.44 -16.89 -0.86
C GLN A 11 -0.01 -17.07 -0.40
N GLN A 12 -0.34 -18.22 0.18
CA GLN A 12 -1.65 -18.51 0.76
C GLN A 12 -1.94 -17.59 1.95
N ILE A 13 -0.95 -17.32 2.81
CA ILE A 13 -1.09 -16.35 3.90
C ILE A 13 -1.43 -14.97 3.33
N TYR A 14 -0.68 -14.52 2.32
CA TYR A 14 -0.94 -13.23 1.66
C TYR A 14 -2.35 -13.15 1.05
N ILE A 15 -2.78 -14.20 0.33
CA ILE A 15 -4.13 -14.26 -0.25
C ILE A 15 -5.17 -14.24 0.87
N THR A 16 -5.01 -15.06 1.91
CA THR A 16 -5.95 -15.13 3.03
C THR A 16 -6.12 -13.78 3.71
N LEU A 17 -5.02 -13.07 4.01
CA LEU A 17 -5.06 -11.73 4.59
C LEU A 17 -5.74 -10.72 3.65
N THR A 18 -5.40 -10.74 2.36
CA THR A 18 -5.97 -9.82 1.36
C THR A 18 -7.40 -10.14 0.94
N GLN A 19 -7.95 -11.30 1.27
CA GLN A 19 -9.36 -11.59 1.04
C GLN A 19 -10.20 -11.40 2.31
N THR A 20 -9.58 -11.49 3.50
CA THR A 20 -10.28 -11.35 4.78
C THR A 20 -10.40 -9.89 5.22
N VAL A 21 -9.34 -9.08 5.03
CA VAL A 21 -9.35 -7.67 5.43
C VAL A 21 -9.83 -6.83 4.25
N ILE A 22 -11.13 -6.57 4.17
CA ILE A 22 -11.77 -5.75 3.12
C ILE A 22 -12.87 -4.84 3.72
N PRO A 23 -13.17 -3.66 3.12
CA PRO A 23 -12.44 -3.01 2.02
C PRO A 23 -11.09 -2.45 2.50
N ARG A 24 -10.05 -2.50 1.63
CA ARG A 24 -8.75 -1.89 1.95
C ARG A 24 -8.60 -0.55 1.25
N PRO A 25 -8.31 0.54 1.98
CA PRO A 25 -7.91 1.77 1.35
C PRO A 25 -6.62 1.60 0.56
N ILE A 26 -6.51 2.34 -0.53
CA ILE A 26 -5.33 2.37 -1.39
C ILE A 26 -4.66 3.72 -1.21
N ALA A 27 -3.49 3.75 -0.59
CA ALA A 27 -2.65 4.95 -0.55
C ALA A 27 -1.84 5.06 -1.83
N TRP A 28 -1.96 6.17 -2.54
CA TRP A 28 -1.08 6.52 -3.65
C TRP A 28 0.09 7.33 -3.12
N VAL A 29 1.28 6.74 -3.12
CA VAL A 29 2.47 7.37 -2.53
C VAL A 29 3.38 7.86 -3.65
N LEU A 30 3.65 9.16 -3.63
CA LEU A 30 4.65 9.79 -4.47
C LEU A 30 5.98 9.85 -3.71
N SER A 31 7.02 9.26 -4.28
CA SER A 31 8.39 9.26 -3.75
C SER A 31 9.36 9.80 -4.79
N GLU A 32 10.50 10.33 -4.35
CA GLU A 32 11.58 10.77 -5.22
C GLU A 32 12.71 9.73 -5.22
N ASN A 33 13.23 9.43 -6.42
CA ASN A 33 14.31 8.48 -6.62
C ASN A 33 15.67 9.17 -6.44
N ALA A 34 16.74 8.39 -6.27
CA ALA A 34 18.10 8.94 -6.10
C ALA A 34 18.58 9.79 -7.30
N ASN A 35 18.02 9.57 -8.49
CA ASN A 35 18.29 10.33 -9.70
C ASN A 35 17.36 11.55 -9.89
N GLY A 36 16.54 11.90 -8.89
CA GLY A 36 15.57 13.00 -8.94
C GLY A 36 14.29 12.70 -9.72
N SER A 37 14.11 11.47 -10.25
CA SER A 37 12.86 11.10 -10.92
C SER A 37 11.75 10.79 -9.89
N LEU A 38 10.50 11.08 -10.22
CA LEU A 38 9.36 10.78 -9.36
C LEU A 38 8.82 9.36 -9.59
N ASN A 39 8.41 8.70 -8.51
CA ASN A 39 7.78 7.39 -8.51
C ASN A 39 6.42 7.47 -7.80
N LEU A 40 5.36 7.03 -8.46
CA LEU A 40 4.01 6.99 -7.92
C LEU A 40 3.56 5.53 -7.84
N ALA A 41 3.30 5.04 -6.63
CA ALA A 41 2.93 3.64 -6.41
C ALA A 41 1.72 3.49 -5.47
N PRO A 42 0.79 2.54 -5.75
CA PRO A 42 -0.32 2.24 -4.88
C PRO A 42 0.05 1.22 -3.78
N TYR A 43 -0.41 1.47 -2.56
CA TYR A 43 -0.22 0.61 -1.39
C TYR A 43 -1.56 0.30 -0.74
N SER A 44 -1.91 -0.99 -0.68
CA SER A 44 -3.16 -1.45 -0.03
C SER A 44 -2.98 -1.88 1.43
N PHE A 45 -1.73 -1.98 1.92
CA PHE A 45 -1.43 -2.20 3.33
C PHE A 45 -1.20 -0.84 4.00
N PHE A 46 -2.29 -0.07 4.08
CA PHE A 46 -2.31 1.29 4.56
C PHE A 46 -3.42 1.48 5.62
N ASN A 47 -3.14 2.23 6.69
CA ASN A 47 -4.14 2.58 7.70
C ASN A 47 -3.81 3.89 8.42
N ALA A 48 -4.84 4.54 8.99
CA ALA A 48 -4.67 5.62 9.96
C ALA A 48 -4.28 5.05 11.33
N VAL A 49 -3.38 5.71 12.05
CA VAL A 49 -2.85 5.26 13.35
C VAL A 49 -3.28 6.18 14.48
N SER A 50 -3.16 7.49 14.28
CA SER A 50 -3.59 8.49 15.27
C SER A 50 -4.09 9.74 14.56
N SER A 51 -5.06 10.43 15.15
CA SER A 51 -5.50 11.75 14.70
C SER A 51 -4.74 12.90 15.36
N GLU A 52 -4.15 12.66 16.54
CA GLU A 52 -3.38 13.65 17.30
C GLU A 52 -2.22 12.94 18.03
N PRO A 53 -0.96 13.10 17.58
CA PRO A 53 -0.56 13.72 16.32
C PRO A 53 -1.09 12.92 15.11
N PRO A 54 -1.31 13.56 13.94
CA PRO A 54 -1.82 12.87 12.76
C PRO A 54 -0.78 11.89 12.21
N LEU A 55 -1.03 10.59 12.38
CA LEU A 55 -0.15 9.50 11.99
C LEU A 55 -0.86 8.50 11.09
N VAL A 56 -0.15 8.05 10.07
CA VAL A 56 -0.57 6.96 9.18
C VAL A 56 0.54 5.94 9.04
N MET A 57 0.17 4.71 8.71
CA MET A 57 1.10 3.60 8.48
C MET A 57 0.93 3.07 7.06
N ILE A 58 2.06 2.82 6.39
CA ILE A 58 2.13 2.11 5.11
C ILE A 58 3.14 0.99 5.28
N SER A 59 2.76 -0.23 4.92
CA SER A 59 3.66 -1.38 4.91
C SER A 59 4.16 -1.67 3.50
N THR A 60 5.47 -1.83 3.35
CA THR A 60 6.12 -2.22 2.10
C THR A 60 6.61 -3.65 2.20
N GLY A 61 6.32 -4.48 1.19
CA GLY A 61 6.86 -5.83 1.13
C GLY A 61 8.39 -5.88 1.06
N PRO A 62 9.01 -7.05 1.29
CA PRO A 62 10.46 -7.22 1.34
C PRO A 62 11.14 -6.75 0.04
N LEU A 63 12.38 -6.27 0.18
CA LEU A 63 13.24 -5.92 -0.94
C LEU A 63 13.42 -7.18 -1.82
N LYS A 64 13.17 -7.05 -3.14
CA LYS A 64 13.53 -8.12 -4.07
C LYS A 64 15.05 -8.30 -4.06
N PRO A 65 15.58 -9.54 -4.13
CA PRO A 65 17.00 -9.75 -4.37
C PRO A 65 17.39 -9.18 -5.74
N GLU A 66 18.48 -8.42 -5.74
CA GLU A 66 19.24 -7.86 -6.87
C GLU A 66 18.49 -7.07 -7.97
N GLY A 67 18.80 -5.77 -8.04
CA GLY A 67 18.56 -4.93 -9.23
C GLY A 67 17.22 -4.19 -9.28
N ALA A 68 16.20 -4.64 -8.55
CA ALA A 68 14.95 -3.89 -8.42
C ALA A 68 14.99 -2.99 -7.17
N GLN A 69 15.50 -1.76 -7.30
CA GLN A 69 15.34 -0.76 -6.25
C GLN A 69 13.85 -0.50 -6.02
N ARG A 70 13.30 -0.97 -4.90
CA ARG A 70 12.20 -0.25 -4.27
C ARG A 70 12.85 0.91 -3.54
N ILE A 71 12.69 2.09 -4.14
CA ILE A 71 13.29 3.33 -3.67
C ILE A 71 12.94 3.51 -2.18
N PRO A 72 13.90 3.90 -1.32
CA PRO A 72 13.58 4.26 0.06
C PRO A 72 12.44 5.28 0.02
N VAL A 73 11.31 4.93 0.62
CA VAL A 73 10.10 5.77 0.55
C VAL A 73 10.34 6.99 1.43
N LYS A 74 10.95 8.03 0.85
CA LYS A 74 10.87 9.38 1.37
C LYS A 74 9.49 9.88 0.99
N ILE A 75 8.54 9.71 1.92
CA ILE A 75 7.19 10.23 1.77
C ILE A 75 7.33 11.76 1.70
N LEU A 76 7.05 12.32 0.53
CA LEU A 76 6.91 13.78 0.42
C LEU A 76 5.75 14.19 1.32
N SER A 77 5.89 15.28 2.07
CA SER A 77 4.89 15.76 3.03
C SER A 77 3.48 15.92 2.46
N ASN A 78 3.36 15.95 1.13
CA ASN A 78 2.12 16.13 0.38
C ASN A 78 1.62 14.83 -0.29
N ALA A 79 2.05 13.64 0.15
CA ALA A 79 1.52 12.39 -0.38
C ALA A 79 0.02 12.28 -0.07
N GLY A 80 -0.81 12.46 -1.11
CA GLY A 80 -2.26 12.40 -1.00
C GLY A 80 -2.76 10.97 -0.84
N ILE A 81 -3.56 10.71 0.18
CA ILE A 81 -4.27 9.43 0.33
C ILE A 81 -5.58 9.53 -0.43
N PHE A 82 -5.69 8.81 -1.54
CA PHE A 82 -6.93 8.76 -2.33
C PHE A 82 -7.75 7.52 -1.96
N TRP A 83 -8.87 7.75 -1.27
CA TRP A 83 -9.82 6.70 -0.94
C TRP A 83 -10.74 6.42 -2.14
N PHE A 84 -10.58 5.26 -2.79
CA PHE A 84 -11.52 4.80 -3.80
C PHE A 84 -12.49 3.82 -3.16
N THR A 85 -13.64 4.31 -2.68
CA THR A 85 -14.73 3.47 -2.15
C THR A 85 -15.91 3.45 -3.12
N SER A 86 -15.76 2.86 -4.31
CA SER A 86 -16.89 2.49 -5.18
C SER A 86 -16.42 1.61 -6.35
N PRO A 87 -17.19 0.59 -6.78
CA PRO A 87 -16.91 -0.17 -8.00
C PRO A 87 -17.22 0.58 -9.31
N VAL A 88 -17.36 1.91 -9.28
CA VAL A 88 -17.60 2.72 -10.50
C VAL A 88 -16.26 3.16 -11.12
N TRP A 89 -15.73 2.29 -11.96
CA TRP A 89 -14.79 2.66 -13.02
C TRP A 89 -15.56 3.42 -14.12
N LEU A 90 -15.77 4.73 -13.98
CA LEU A 90 -16.11 5.71 -15.04
C LEU A 90 -16.50 7.01 -14.30
N SER A 91 -15.74 8.08 -14.31
CA SER A 91 -15.73 9.05 -15.42
C SER A 91 -14.76 10.16 -15.03
N TRP A 92 -13.54 10.13 -15.57
CA TRP A 92 -12.80 11.37 -15.81
C TRP A 92 -13.51 12.06 -16.98
N LYS A 93 -14.39 13.02 -16.70
CA LYS A 93 -14.76 14.02 -17.70
C LYS A 93 -13.73 15.13 -17.61
N THR A 94 -13.03 15.28 -18.73
CA THR A 94 -12.27 16.46 -19.17
C THR A 94 -12.98 17.76 -18.85
#